data_AF-A0A1B1ZW03-F1
#
_entry.id   AF-A0A1B1ZW03-F1
#
_cell.length_a   1.000
_cell.length_b   1.000
_cell.length_c   1.000
_cell.angle_alpha   90.00
_cell.angle_beta   90.00
_cell.angle_gamma   90.00
#
_symmetry.space_group_name_H-M   'P 1'
#
loop_
_entity.id
_entity.type
_entity.pdbx_description
1 polymer ?
#
loop_
_entity_poly.entity_id
_entity_poly.type
_entity_poly.pdbx_seq_one_letter_code
_entity_poly.pdbx_strand_id
1 'polypeptide(L)'
;MPPPPQTPEGAGAEVVVAGLAREVDVLRRRVDGLDPLTARVDRLDEMAVRTADTLKSVIGRKAKPPAPSWLLAPTDPGEVARLVDELTAWLGAVFLRYPDGASVLPECWLWHPDVVEELLWLMHAWLAAYQGPDASVAAAGDWHDRQRPGVTARIRKSAGSCSIEAHQTRPGWSAPGGAPVPVPGLEHTPAITGWWAQHRDQAPPEPAPAASPIGGALG
;
A
#
# COMPACT_ATOMS: atom_id res chain seq x y z
N MET A 1 69.53 -36.17 -76.35
CA MET A 1 69.48 -36.05 -74.88
C MET A 1 68.02 -35.83 -74.49
N PRO A 2 67.34 -36.80 -73.86
CA PRO A 2 65.93 -36.69 -73.49
C PRO A 2 65.76 -35.74 -72.29
N PRO A 3 64.63 -35.01 -72.18
CA PRO A 3 64.38 -34.16 -71.02
C PRO A 3 64.05 -35.00 -69.77
N PRO A 4 64.37 -34.51 -68.56
CA PRO A 4 64.07 -35.23 -67.33
C PRO A 4 62.56 -35.21 -67.04
N PRO A 5 62.03 -36.25 -66.36
CA PRO A 5 60.62 -36.29 -65.97
C PRO A 5 60.34 -35.21 -64.94
N GLN A 6 59.32 -34.37 -65.19
CA GLN A 6 58.83 -33.41 -64.22
C GLN A 6 58.13 -34.16 -63.08
N THR A 7 58.64 -34.00 -61.86
CA THR A 7 58.01 -34.52 -60.65
C THR A 7 56.73 -33.72 -60.32
N PRO A 8 55.63 -34.38 -59.90
CA PRO A 8 54.30 -33.78 -59.74
C PRO A 8 54.11 -32.97 -58.44
N GLU A 9 55.18 -32.38 -57.90
CA GLU A 9 55.21 -31.84 -56.53
C GLU A 9 54.36 -30.56 -56.35
N GLY A 10 54.14 -29.79 -57.42
CA GLY A 10 53.30 -28.58 -57.40
C GLY A 10 51.78 -28.84 -57.42
N ALA A 11 51.35 -29.97 -57.99
CA ALA A 11 49.93 -30.30 -58.12
C ALA A 11 49.29 -30.65 -56.76
N GLY A 12 50.08 -31.23 -55.83
CA GLY A 12 49.61 -31.54 -54.47
C GLY A 12 49.37 -30.29 -53.62
N ALA A 13 50.23 -29.28 -53.72
CA ALA A 13 50.10 -28.04 -52.98
C ALA A 13 48.90 -27.20 -53.43
N GLU A 14 48.65 -27.09 -54.74
CA GLU A 14 47.47 -26.39 -55.28
C GLU A 14 46.16 -27.07 -54.89
N VAL A 15 46.12 -28.40 -54.86
CA VAL A 15 44.94 -29.17 -54.42
C VAL A 15 44.62 -28.94 -52.94
N VAL A 16 45.65 -28.87 -52.08
CA VAL A 16 45.49 -28.57 -50.64
C VAL A 16 45.01 -27.13 -50.44
N VAL A 17 45.58 -26.15 -51.15
CA VAL A 17 45.15 -24.75 -51.09
C VAL A 17 43.72 -24.57 -51.61
N ALA A 18 43.33 -25.25 -52.68
CA ALA A 18 41.96 -25.25 -53.19
C ALA A 18 40.96 -25.96 -52.25
N GLY A 19 41.42 -26.97 -51.51
CA GLY A 19 40.65 -27.60 -50.42
C GLY A 19 40.38 -26.60 -49.29
N LEU A 20 41.42 -25.91 -48.82
CA LEU A 20 41.31 -24.90 -47.77
C LEU A 20 40.45 -23.71 -48.19
N ALA A 21 40.58 -23.24 -49.44
CA ALA A 21 39.75 -22.15 -49.97
C ALA A 21 38.26 -22.50 -49.96
N ARG A 22 37.91 -23.76 -50.27
CA ARG A 22 36.52 -24.25 -50.18
C ARG A 22 36.05 -24.34 -48.73
N GLU A 23 36.88 -24.81 -47.80
CA GLU A 23 36.53 -24.82 -46.38
C GLU A 23 36.29 -23.41 -45.83
N VAL A 24 37.13 -22.44 -46.19
CA VAL A 24 36.96 -21.03 -45.81
C VAL A 24 35.68 -20.44 -46.39
N ASP A 25 35.33 -20.75 -47.64
CA ASP A 25 34.09 -20.28 -48.26
C ASP A 25 32.85 -20.90 -47.59
N VAL A 26 32.91 -22.19 -47.25
CA VAL A 26 31.86 -22.86 -46.47
C VAL A 26 31.72 -22.26 -45.07
N LEU A 27 32.84 -21.98 -44.39
CA LEU A 27 32.84 -21.34 -43.08
C LEU A 27 32.26 -19.92 -43.14
N ARG A 28 32.64 -19.11 -44.15
CA ARG A 28 32.07 -17.78 -44.37
C ARG A 28 30.56 -17.84 -44.55
N ARG A 29 30.06 -18.71 -45.43
CA ARG A 29 28.61 -18.89 -45.63
C ARG A 29 27.88 -19.35 -44.36
N ARG A 30 28.53 -20.18 -43.54
CA ARG A 30 27.97 -20.60 -42.24
C ARG A 30 27.94 -19.46 -41.23
N VAL A 31 28.95 -18.59 -41.22
CA VAL A 31 29.00 -17.37 -40.39
C VAL A 31 27.97 -16.35 -40.86
N ASP A 32 27.87 -16.09 -42.16
CA ASP A 32 26.84 -15.22 -42.75
C ASP A 32 25.42 -15.75 -42.44
N GLY A 33 25.27 -17.07 -42.34
CA GLY A 33 24.03 -17.72 -41.91
C GLY A 33 23.64 -17.45 -40.45
N LEU A 34 24.53 -16.90 -39.61
CA LEU A 34 24.26 -16.51 -38.22
C LEU A 34 23.68 -15.08 -38.11
N ASP A 35 23.88 -14.21 -39.10
CA ASP A 35 23.38 -12.83 -39.09
C ASP A 35 21.86 -12.75 -38.84
N PRO A 36 21.01 -13.61 -39.46
CA PRO A 36 19.58 -13.62 -39.16
C PRO A 36 19.25 -14.03 -37.72
N LEU A 37 20.12 -14.81 -37.06
CA LEU A 37 19.95 -15.21 -35.66
C LEU A 37 20.29 -14.04 -34.73
N THR A 38 21.38 -13.32 -34.99
CA THR A 38 21.73 -12.09 -34.26
C THR A 38 20.59 -11.08 -34.34
N ALA A 39 20.07 -10.83 -35.55
CA ALA A 39 18.93 -9.93 -35.73
C ALA A 39 17.63 -10.41 -35.04
N ARG A 40 17.46 -11.73 -34.80
CA ARG A 40 16.34 -12.26 -34.01
C ARG A 40 16.56 -12.05 -32.53
N VAL A 41 17.79 -12.18 -32.03
CA VAL A 41 18.15 -11.89 -30.64
C VAL A 41 17.93 -10.40 -30.33
N ASP A 42 18.35 -9.50 -31.22
CA ASP A 42 18.12 -8.06 -31.06
C ASP A 42 16.63 -7.73 -30.95
N ARG A 43 15.79 -8.34 -31.81
CA ARG A 43 14.34 -8.17 -31.74
C ARG A 43 13.73 -8.72 -30.43
N LEU A 44 14.25 -9.84 -29.93
CA LEU A 44 13.82 -10.39 -28.65
C LEU A 44 14.19 -9.46 -27.49
N ASP A 45 15.37 -8.84 -27.54
CA ASP A 45 15.82 -7.88 -26.53
C ASP A 45 14.92 -6.64 -26.52
N GLU A 46 14.62 -6.07 -27.70
CA GLU A 46 13.67 -4.96 -27.82
C GLU A 46 12.25 -5.32 -27.33
N MET A 47 11.79 -6.54 -27.58
CA MET A 47 10.50 -7.03 -27.08
C MET A 47 10.52 -7.21 -25.56
N ALA A 48 11.62 -7.71 -25.00
CA ALA A 48 11.80 -7.86 -23.56
C ALA A 48 11.79 -6.50 -22.86
N VAL A 49 12.51 -5.51 -23.39
CA VAL A 49 12.51 -4.13 -22.89
C VAL A 49 11.10 -3.53 -22.93
N ARG A 50 10.40 -3.60 -24.07
CA ARG A 50 9.02 -3.09 -24.19
C ARG A 50 8.05 -3.78 -23.23
N THR A 51 8.19 -5.08 -23.03
CA THR A 51 7.38 -5.84 -22.08
C THR A 51 7.68 -5.42 -20.65
N ALA A 52 8.95 -5.22 -20.31
CA ALA A 52 9.37 -4.74 -18.99
C ALA A 52 8.84 -3.32 -18.70
N ASP A 53 8.88 -2.42 -19.68
CA ASP A 53 8.35 -1.06 -19.53
C ASP A 53 6.82 -1.03 -19.43
N THR A 54 6.14 -1.88 -20.21
CA THR A 54 4.70 -2.08 -20.09
C THR A 54 4.33 -2.62 -18.71
N LEU A 55 5.09 -3.60 -18.21
CA LEU A 55 4.89 -4.19 -16.88
C LEU A 55 5.14 -3.15 -15.78
N LYS A 56 6.20 -2.33 -15.87
CA LYS A 56 6.44 -1.20 -14.95
C LYS A 56 5.29 -0.20 -14.97
N SER A 57 4.75 0.12 -16.14
CA SER A 57 3.59 1.02 -16.27
C SER A 57 2.31 0.44 -15.68
N VAL A 58 2.08 -0.87 -15.81
CA VAL A 58 0.90 -1.55 -15.25
C VAL A 58 1.04 -1.71 -13.73
N ILE A 59 2.23 -2.07 -13.23
CA ILE A 59 2.52 -2.16 -11.79
C ILE A 59 2.49 -0.78 -11.13
N GLY A 60 3.04 0.25 -11.76
CA GLY A 60 3.00 1.63 -11.26
C GLY A 60 1.60 2.24 -11.25
N ARG A 61 0.66 1.67 -12.02
CA ARG A 61 -0.77 2.02 -12.01
C ARG A 61 -1.58 1.27 -10.96
N LYS A 62 -0.99 0.35 -10.19
CA LYS A 62 -1.67 -0.28 -9.06
C LYS A 62 -1.99 0.83 -8.06
N ALA A 63 -3.28 1.17 -7.92
CA ALA A 63 -3.73 2.19 -7.00
C ALA A 63 -3.10 1.94 -5.63
N LYS A 64 -2.56 3.00 -5.00
CA LYS A 64 -2.07 2.90 -3.62
C LYS A 64 -3.19 2.29 -2.79
N PRO A 65 -2.94 1.20 -2.04
CA PRO A 65 -3.96 0.60 -1.21
C PRO A 65 -4.55 1.70 -0.30
N PRO A 66 -5.87 1.69 -0.05
CA PRO A 66 -6.47 2.66 0.85
C PRO A 66 -5.77 2.59 2.20
N ALA A 67 -5.64 3.74 2.86
CA ALA A 67 -5.13 3.78 4.22
C ALA A 67 -6.00 2.85 5.10
N PRO A 68 -5.40 1.91 5.85
CA PRO A 68 -6.16 1.06 6.77
C PRO A 68 -6.91 1.90 7.80
N SER A 69 -8.11 1.46 8.15
CA SER A 69 -8.94 2.09 9.18
C SER A 69 -9.35 1.04 10.20
N TRP A 70 -9.13 1.34 11.48
CA TRP A 70 -9.63 0.57 12.60
C TRP A 70 -11.15 0.62 12.69
N LEU A 71 -11.74 1.80 12.41
CA LEU A 71 -13.19 2.00 12.45
C LEU A 71 -13.94 1.24 11.35
N LEU A 72 -13.23 0.85 10.28
CA LEU A 72 -13.72 -0.02 9.22
C LEU A 72 -12.87 -1.31 9.11
N ALA A 73 -12.25 -1.74 10.21
CA ALA A 73 -11.40 -2.92 10.21
C ALA A 73 -12.19 -4.19 9.85
N PRO A 74 -11.52 -5.21 9.32
CA PRO A 74 -12.12 -6.52 9.13
C PRO A 74 -12.72 -7.06 10.42
N THR A 75 -13.81 -7.82 10.31
CA THR A 75 -14.44 -8.47 11.47
C THR A 75 -13.81 -9.81 11.82
N ASP A 76 -12.84 -10.27 11.03
CA ASP A 76 -12.12 -11.52 11.31
C ASP A 76 -11.17 -11.33 12.52
N PRO A 77 -11.31 -12.14 13.59
CA PRO A 77 -10.49 -11.99 14.79
C PRO A 77 -8.99 -12.14 14.54
N GLY A 78 -8.58 -12.98 13.59
CA GLY A 78 -7.18 -13.20 13.26
C GLY A 78 -6.56 -11.99 12.56
N GLU A 79 -7.29 -11.38 11.64
CA GLU A 79 -6.88 -10.13 10.99
C GLU A 79 -6.80 -8.95 11.97
N VAL A 80 -7.78 -8.84 12.88
CA VAL A 80 -7.76 -7.83 13.95
C VAL A 80 -6.56 -8.02 14.88
N ALA A 81 -6.30 -9.24 15.34
CA ALA A 81 -5.15 -9.54 16.19
C ALA A 81 -3.83 -9.17 15.51
N ARG A 82 -3.67 -9.54 14.24
CA ARG A 82 -2.46 -9.20 13.45
C ARG A 82 -2.25 -7.69 13.33
N LEU A 83 -3.33 -6.93 13.14
CA LEU A 83 -3.26 -5.46 13.07
C LEU A 83 -2.81 -4.86 14.41
N VAL A 84 -3.38 -5.33 15.52
CA VAL A 84 -3.00 -4.88 16.86
C VAL A 84 -1.56 -5.24 17.20
N ASP A 85 -1.10 -6.43 16.82
CA ASP A 85 0.29 -6.87 17.02
C ASP A 85 1.28 -5.98 16.25
N GLU A 86 0.98 -5.69 14.98
CA GLU A 86 1.80 -4.82 14.14
C GLU A 86 1.87 -3.39 14.73
N LEU A 87 0.72 -2.84 15.14
CA LEU A 87 0.64 -1.53 15.77
C LEU A 87 1.42 -1.49 17.08
N THR A 88 1.28 -2.51 17.94
CA THR A 88 1.97 -2.57 19.24
C THR A 88 3.48 -2.64 19.08
N ALA A 89 3.97 -3.43 18.11
CA ALA A 89 5.38 -3.50 17.78
C ALA A 89 5.91 -2.12 17.32
N TRP A 90 5.17 -1.43 16.45
CA TRP A 90 5.53 -0.09 15.99
C TRP A 90 5.51 0.95 17.11
N LEU A 91 4.51 0.92 18.00
CA LEU A 91 4.43 1.84 19.14
C LEU A 91 5.69 1.79 20.01
N GLY A 92 6.15 0.58 20.35
CA GLY A 92 7.38 0.39 21.16
C GLY A 92 8.66 0.76 20.41
N ALA A 93 8.70 0.55 19.10
CA ALA A 93 9.86 0.86 18.26
C ALA A 93 9.99 2.36 17.96
N VAL A 94 8.88 3.07 17.77
CA VAL A 94 8.84 4.41 17.20
C VAL A 94 8.11 5.39 18.13
N PHE A 95 6.79 5.25 18.30
CA PHE A 95 5.97 6.30 18.93
C PHE A 95 6.37 6.57 20.39
N LEU A 96 6.58 5.53 21.18
CA LEU A 96 6.91 5.62 22.60
C LEU A 96 8.37 6.02 22.85
N ARG A 97 9.19 6.15 21.81
CA ARG A 97 10.55 6.73 21.92
C ARG A 97 10.54 8.24 22.05
N TYR A 98 9.42 8.89 21.76
CA TYR A 98 9.25 10.32 21.95
C TYR A 98 8.57 10.61 23.30
N PRO A 99 9.14 11.47 24.16
CA PRO A 99 8.61 11.72 25.51
C PRO A 99 7.16 12.22 25.55
N ASP A 100 6.79 13.06 24.59
CA ASP A 100 5.42 13.56 24.41
C ASP A 100 4.44 12.45 24.05
N GLY A 101 4.81 11.50 23.18
CA GLY A 101 4.04 10.30 22.87
C GLY A 101 3.85 9.39 24.09
N ALA A 102 4.94 9.11 24.80
CA ALA A 102 4.90 8.32 26.04
C ALA A 102 4.06 8.98 27.15
N SER A 103 4.01 10.32 27.19
CA SER A 103 3.24 11.05 28.20
C SER A 103 1.72 11.05 27.98
N VAL A 104 1.23 10.66 26.81
CA VAL A 104 -0.20 10.78 26.46
C VAL A 104 -0.91 9.46 26.24
N LEU A 105 -0.20 8.35 26.07
CA LEU A 105 -0.83 7.07 25.79
C LEU A 105 -1.26 6.40 27.11
N PRO A 106 -2.57 6.32 27.42
CA PRO A 106 -3.02 5.68 28.65
C PRO A 106 -3.00 4.16 28.52
N GLU A 107 -2.96 3.44 29.64
CA GLU A 107 -3.05 1.96 29.65
C GLU A 107 -4.34 1.45 28.99
N CYS A 108 -5.42 2.24 29.03
CA CYS A 108 -6.70 1.89 28.45
C CYS A 108 -6.84 2.21 26.95
N TRP A 109 -5.77 2.56 26.23
CA TRP A 109 -5.84 3.02 24.84
C TRP A 109 -6.59 2.08 23.88
N LEU A 110 -6.53 0.75 24.08
CA LEU A 110 -7.25 -0.23 23.26
C LEU A 110 -8.78 -0.17 23.42
N TRP A 111 -9.28 0.42 24.51
CA TRP A 111 -10.71 0.63 24.72
C TRP A 111 -11.24 1.91 24.05
N HIS A 112 -10.35 2.71 23.43
CA HIS A 112 -10.70 3.95 22.75
C HIS A 112 -10.53 3.79 21.23
N PRO A 113 -11.61 3.48 20.49
CA PRO A 113 -11.50 3.17 19.06
C PRO A 113 -10.95 4.34 18.23
N ASP A 114 -11.21 5.58 18.65
CA ASP A 114 -10.64 6.79 18.05
C ASP A 114 -9.13 6.90 18.32
N VAL A 115 -8.65 6.52 19.51
CA VAL A 115 -7.20 6.46 19.81
C VAL A 115 -6.52 5.41 18.95
N VAL A 116 -7.12 4.23 18.79
CA VAL A 116 -6.57 3.17 17.92
C VAL A 116 -6.50 3.64 16.46
N GLU A 117 -7.56 4.27 15.95
CA GLU A 117 -7.59 4.87 14.60
C GLU A 117 -6.46 5.90 14.43
N GLU A 118 -6.31 6.81 15.40
CA GLU A 118 -5.29 7.87 15.38
C GLU A 118 -3.86 7.32 15.35
N LEU A 119 -3.59 6.24 16.08
CA LEU A 119 -2.29 5.59 16.10
C LEU A 119 -2.03 4.78 14.82
N LEU A 120 -3.05 4.11 14.31
CA LEU A 120 -2.94 3.30 13.10
C LEU A 120 -2.60 4.16 11.88
N TRP A 121 -3.32 5.25 11.65
CA TRP A 121 -3.00 6.11 10.50
C TRP A 121 -1.61 6.76 10.67
N LEU A 122 -1.22 7.14 11.91
CA LEU A 122 0.09 7.72 12.18
C LEU A 122 1.24 6.75 11.88
N MET A 123 1.05 5.47 12.21
CA MET A 123 1.97 4.40 11.82
C MET A 123 2.12 4.34 10.30
N HIS A 124 1.01 4.32 9.56
CA HIS A 124 1.06 4.27 8.10
C HIS A 124 1.67 5.54 7.47
N ALA A 125 1.45 6.71 8.06
CA ALA A 125 2.10 7.93 7.63
C ALA A 125 3.62 7.90 7.87
N TRP A 126 4.05 7.31 9.00
CA TRP A 126 5.47 7.06 9.26
C TRP A 126 6.07 6.09 8.24
N LEU A 127 5.39 4.97 7.96
CA LEU A 127 5.82 3.99 6.96
C LEU A 127 5.94 4.65 5.57
N ALA A 128 4.98 5.48 5.17
CA ALA A 128 5.04 6.21 3.90
C ALA A 128 6.17 7.25 3.86
N ALA A 129 6.50 7.87 4.99
CA ALA A 129 7.57 8.86 5.07
C ALA A 129 8.97 8.23 5.01
N TYR A 130 9.14 7.02 5.56
CA TYR A 130 10.44 6.37 5.74
C TYR A 130 10.66 5.13 4.85
N GLN A 131 9.62 4.59 4.22
CA GLN A 131 9.69 3.34 3.46
C GLN A 131 8.98 3.45 2.11
N GLY A 132 9.40 2.60 1.16
CA GLY A 132 8.82 2.53 -0.17
C GLY A 132 9.35 3.60 -1.14
N PRO A 133 8.86 3.59 -2.39
CA PRO A 133 9.41 4.40 -3.48
C PRO A 133 9.15 5.91 -3.33
N ASP A 134 8.15 6.30 -2.54
CA ASP A 134 7.75 7.71 -2.34
C ASP A 134 8.26 8.32 -1.01
N ALA A 135 9.08 7.57 -0.26
CA ALA A 135 9.66 8.05 0.99
C ALA A 135 10.52 9.30 0.76
N SER A 136 10.41 10.29 1.64
CA SER A 136 11.14 11.55 1.48
C SER A 136 11.41 12.24 2.81
N VAL A 137 12.50 13.01 2.85
CA VAL A 137 12.84 13.86 4.01
C VAL A 137 11.74 14.89 4.29
N ALA A 138 11.07 15.38 3.24
CA ALA A 138 9.94 16.30 3.40
C ALA A 138 8.75 15.63 4.11
N ALA A 139 8.39 14.41 3.72
CA ALA A 139 7.34 13.64 4.40
C ALA A 139 7.72 13.30 5.84
N ALA A 140 8.99 12.97 6.10
CA ALA A 140 9.48 12.77 7.46
C ALA A 140 9.39 14.07 8.28
N GLY A 141 9.77 15.22 7.70
CA GLY A 141 9.63 16.54 8.32
C GLY A 141 8.18 16.86 8.69
N ASP A 142 7.23 16.61 7.79
CA ASP A 142 5.79 16.77 8.04
C ASP A 142 5.29 15.85 9.16
N TRP A 143 5.79 14.61 9.19
CA TRP A 143 5.46 13.66 10.25
C TRP A 143 5.87 14.16 11.64
N HIS A 144 7.09 14.71 11.74
CA HIS A 144 7.64 15.26 12.98
C HIS A 144 6.98 16.56 13.43
N ASP A 145 6.72 17.47 12.49
CA ASP A 145 6.23 18.82 12.77
C ASP A 145 4.72 18.88 12.99
N ARG A 146 3.95 18.10 12.21
CA ARG A 146 2.48 18.23 12.16
C ARG A 146 1.75 16.98 12.64
N GLN A 147 2.06 15.84 12.05
CA GLN A 147 1.24 14.64 12.19
C GLN A 147 1.32 14.07 13.60
N ARG A 148 2.54 13.76 14.07
CA ARG A 148 2.76 13.18 15.40
C ARG A 148 2.32 14.13 16.52
N PRO A 149 2.71 15.43 16.55
CA PRO A 149 2.20 16.36 17.56
C PRO A 149 0.67 16.49 17.53
N GLY A 150 0.06 16.48 16.34
CA GLY A 150 -1.40 16.52 16.18
C GLY A 150 -2.11 15.31 16.80
N VAL A 151 -1.57 14.10 16.56
CA VAL A 151 -2.09 12.87 17.16
C VAL A 151 -1.93 12.90 18.68
N THR A 152 -0.75 13.25 19.19
CA THR A 152 -0.51 13.41 20.63
C THR A 152 -1.52 14.35 21.28
N ALA A 153 -1.85 15.47 20.62
CA ALA A 153 -2.84 16.42 21.12
C ALA A 153 -4.27 15.83 21.16
N ARG A 154 -4.66 15.07 20.13
CA ARG A 154 -5.99 14.44 20.06
C ARG A 154 -6.14 13.28 21.06
N ILE A 155 -5.12 12.45 21.23
CA ILE A 155 -5.10 11.38 22.24
C ILE A 155 -5.25 11.99 23.64
N ARG A 156 -4.46 13.03 23.97
CA ARG A 156 -4.56 13.72 25.25
C ARG A 156 -5.97 14.27 25.50
N LYS A 157 -6.60 14.84 24.48
CA LYS A 157 -7.95 15.38 24.56
C LYS A 157 -9.01 14.29 24.76
N SER A 158 -8.89 13.16 24.07
CA SER A 158 -9.91 12.11 24.06
C SER A 158 -9.81 11.17 25.27
N ALA A 159 -8.61 10.67 25.56
CA ALA A 159 -8.40 9.61 26.54
C ALA A 159 -7.43 9.99 27.67
N GLY A 160 -6.86 11.22 27.66
CA GLY A 160 -5.81 11.61 28.59
C GLY A 160 -6.21 11.65 30.07
N SER A 161 -7.51 11.71 30.39
CA SER A 161 -8.04 11.59 31.75
C SER A 161 -8.69 10.24 32.05
N CYS A 162 -8.67 9.31 31.10
CA CYS A 162 -9.26 7.98 31.28
C CYS A 162 -8.27 7.05 31.99
N SER A 163 -8.81 6.11 32.77
CA SER A 163 -8.04 5.05 33.41
C SER A 163 -8.60 3.68 33.03
N ILE A 164 -7.81 2.63 33.22
CA ILE A 164 -8.24 1.25 32.93
C ILE A 164 -9.42 0.82 33.81
N GLU A 165 -9.52 1.36 35.02
CA GLU A 165 -10.61 1.10 35.96
C GLU A 165 -11.95 1.64 35.46
N ALA A 166 -11.95 2.70 34.64
CA ALA A 166 -13.17 3.23 34.04
C ALA A 166 -13.86 2.17 33.15
N HIS A 167 -13.10 1.23 32.59
CA HIS A 167 -13.57 0.16 31.70
C HIS A 167 -14.05 -1.11 32.41
N GLN A 168 -14.22 -1.06 33.73
CA GLN A 168 -14.79 -2.16 34.49
C GLN A 168 -16.32 -2.14 34.40
N THR A 169 -16.92 -3.24 33.95
CA THR A 169 -18.37 -3.43 33.92
C THR A 169 -18.86 -4.02 35.25
N ARG A 170 -19.44 -3.17 36.11
CA ARG A 170 -20.08 -3.60 37.37
C ARG A 170 -21.59 -3.33 37.31
N PRO A 171 -22.44 -4.18 37.92
CA PRO A 171 -23.86 -3.87 38.06
C PRO A 171 -24.06 -2.50 38.72
N GLY A 172 -24.80 -1.61 38.07
CA GLY A 172 -25.05 -0.23 38.53
C GLY A 172 -24.02 0.82 38.09
N TRP A 173 -22.98 0.43 37.34
CA TRP A 173 -22.03 1.37 36.73
C TRP A 173 -22.39 1.58 35.25
N SER A 174 -22.31 2.83 34.77
CA SER A 174 -22.42 3.10 33.34
C SER A 174 -21.22 2.49 32.63
N ALA A 175 -21.45 1.53 31.72
CA ALA A 175 -20.40 1.05 30.83
C ALA A 175 -19.84 2.24 30.04
N PRO A 176 -18.50 2.38 29.89
CA PRO A 176 -17.94 3.43 29.05
C PRO A 176 -18.44 3.33 27.61
N GLY A 177 -18.51 4.49 26.96
CA GLY A 177 -18.92 4.60 25.56
C GLY A 177 -17.89 3.98 24.62
N GLY A 178 -18.01 2.67 24.38
CA GLY A 178 -17.32 1.97 23.28
C GLY A 178 -18.25 1.63 22.11
N ALA A 179 -19.56 1.65 22.34
CA ALA A 179 -20.55 1.42 21.29
C ALA A 179 -20.71 2.69 20.43
N PRO A 180 -20.88 2.56 19.10
CA PRO A 180 -21.20 3.70 18.25
C PRO A 180 -22.51 4.34 18.71
N VAL A 181 -22.49 5.67 18.89
CA VAL A 181 -23.72 6.44 19.11
C VAL A 181 -24.57 6.31 17.85
N PRO A 182 -25.88 6.02 17.96
CA PRO A 182 -26.76 6.04 16.80
C PRO A 182 -26.65 7.37 16.05
N VAL A 183 -26.62 7.32 14.72
CA VAL A 183 -26.56 8.55 13.91
C VAL A 183 -27.79 9.41 14.23
N PRO A 184 -27.61 10.65 14.73
CA PRO A 184 -28.75 11.49 15.11
C PRO A 184 -29.59 11.89 13.89
N GLY A 185 -30.92 11.92 14.05
CA GLY A 185 -31.83 12.45 13.03
C GLY A 185 -32.03 11.55 11.80
N LEU A 186 -31.63 10.27 11.87
CA LEU A 186 -31.82 9.32 10.77
C LEU A 186 -33.27 9.21 10.32
N GLU A 187 -34.22 9.41 11.23
CA GLU A 187 -35.66 9.44 10.98
C GLU A 187 -36.08 10.53 9.97
N HIS A 188 -35.30 11.60 9.82
CA HIS A 188 -35.59 12.67 8.87
C HIS A 188 -35.07 12.40 7.45
N THR A 189 -34.29 11.33 7.26
CA THR A 189 -33.60 11.04 5.98
C THR A 189 -34.56 10.98 4.78
N PRO A 190 -35.71 10.28 4.83
CA PRO A 190 -36.61 10.21 3.68
C PRO A 190 -37.20 11.58 3.30
N ALA A 191 -37.54 12.40 4.30
CA ALA A 191 -38.13 13.73 4.08
C ALA A 191 -37.11 14.70 3.47
N ILE A 192 -35.89 14.75 4.02
CA ILE A 192 -34.87 15.71 3.56
C ILE A 192 -34.28 15.32 2.20
N THR A 193 -34.15 14.03 1.89
CA THR A 193 -33.63 13.56 0.60
C THR A 193 -34.62 13.83 -0.53
N GLY A 194 -35.91 13.59 -0.31
CA GLY A 194 -36.97 13.94 -1.27
C GLY A 194 -37.03 15.45 -1.53
N TRP A 195 -36.88 16.27 -0.48
CA TRP A 195 -36.83 17.72 -0.63
C TRP A 195 -35.62 18.18 -1.44
N TRP A 196 -34.41 17.69 -1.16
CA TRP A 196 -33.20 18.04 -1.93
C TRP A 196 -33.32 17.66 -3.40
N ALA A 197 -33.91 16.50 -3.70
CA ALA A 197 -34.01 15.99 -5.06
C ALA A 197 -35.01 16.79 -5.93
N GLN A 198 -36.07 17.34 -5.33
CA GLN A 198 -37.23 17.82 -6.10
C GLN A 198 -37.67 19.25 -5.75
N HIS A 199 -37.30 19.76 -4.57
CA HIS A 199 -37.85 20.99 -3.99
C HIS A 199 -36.78 21.90 -3.36
N ARG A 200 -35.49 21.74 -3.73
CA ARG A 200 -34.34 22.40 -3.07
C ARG A 200 -34.35 23.93 -3.08
N ASP A 201 -35.12 24.55 -3.97
CA ASP A 201 -35.25 26.00 -4.08
C ASP A 201 -36.46 26.54 -3.29
N GLN A 202 -37.17 25.69 -2.54
CA GLN A 202 -38.29 26.05 -1.67
C GLN A 202 -37.87 26.10 -0.20
N ALA A 203 -38.78 26.35 0.73
CA ALA A 203 -38.49 26.19 2.15
C ALA A 203 -38.35 24.69 2.52
N PRO A 204 -37.39 24.30 3.38
CA PRO A 204 -37.23 22.92 3.82
C PRO A 204 -38.39 22.47 4.72
N PRO A 205 -38.71 21.16 4.74
CA PRO A 205 -39.73 20.62 5.63
C PRO A 205 -39.29 20.75 7.10
N GLU A 206 -40.26 20.94 8.00
CA GLU A 206 -39.99 20.94 9.44
C GLU A 206 -39.52 19.55 9.92
N PRO A 207 -38.56 19.48 10.87
CA PRO A 207 -38.18 18.22 11.49
C PRO A 207 -39.38 17.57 12.19
N ALA A 208 -39.54 16.25 12.03
CA ALA A 208 -40.55 15.52 12.78
C ALA A 208 -40.27 15.66 14.30
N PRO A 209 -41.32 15.77 15.14
CA PRO A 209 -41.12 15.83 16.59
C PRO A 209 -40.40 14.56 17.08
N ALA A 210 -39.40 14.73 17.94
CA ALA A 210 -38.64 13.62 18.51
C ALA A 210 -39.60 12.64 19.20
N ALA A 211 -39.48 11.34 18.89
CA ALA A 211 -40.20 10.32 19.63
C ALA A 211 -39.69 10.33 21.08
N SER A 212 -40.53 10.77 22.03
CA SER A 212 -40.21 10.66 23.45
C SER A 212 -39.91 9.19 23.78
N PRO A 213 -38.83 8.90 24.54
CA PRO A 213 -38.63 7.56 25.04
C PRO A 213 -39.83 7.25 25.96
N ILE A 214 -40.65 6.29 25.56
CA ILE A 214 -41.77 5.83 26.36
C ILE A 214 -41.20 5.36 27.69
N GLY A 215 -41.52 6.08 28.77
CA GLY A 215 -41.14 5.75 30.13
C GLY A 215 -41.73 4.39 30.53
N GLY A 216 -40.93 3.34 30.40
CA GLY A 216 -41.18 2.05 31.01
C GLY A 216 -40.85 2.12 32.50
N ALA A 217 -41.78 2.65 33.29
CA ALA A 217 -41.75 2.53 34.74
C ALA A 217 -43.18 2.39 35.29
N LEU A 218 -43.79 1.21 35.09
CA LEU A 218 -44.82 0.65 35.96
C LEU A 218 -44.76 -0.89 35.82
N GLY A 219 -44.42 -1.58 36.91
CA GLY A 219 -44.36 -3.03 37.03
C GLY A 219 -43.51 -3.48 38.20
#